data_AF-A0A7Z9QLS6-F1
#
_entry.id   AF-A0A7Z9QLS6-F1
#
_cell.length_a   1.000
_cell.length_b   1.000
_cell.length_c   1.000
_cell.angle_alpha   90.00
_cell.angle_beta   90.00
_cell.angle_gamma   90.00
#
_symmetry.space_group_name_H-M   'P 1'
#
loop_
_entity.id
_entity.type
_entity.pdbx_description
1 polymer ?
#
loop_
_entity_poly.entity_id
_entity_poly.type
_entity_poly.pdbx_seq_one_letter_code
_entity_poly.pdbx_strand_id
1 'polypeptide(L)'
;MITNEDEKSPSPVQQDSPDPNKEILVTEDTFVCLEKMHPVRGFFVGNLLDKLDDTVAAAMQPEGAPYPPGSIVQLIPTEVMIKHFKGWSTKTNDWEFFELDVSDEGSKIKVRGTTRVKNKFGGSCVACHQKAKPQWDFICEEGHGCDPLPIPDFLIRSVQRNDPRCN
;
A
#
# COMPACT_ATOMS: atom_id res chain seq x y z
N MET A 1 -32.49 -9.58 49.33
CA MET A 1 -32.97 -8.92 48.10
C MET A 1 -31.92 -7.88 47.77
N ILE A 2 -30.91 -8.17 46.93
CA ILE A 2 -30.90 -7.97 45.45
C ILE A 2 -31.58 -6.64 45.14
N THR A 3 -30.86 -5.59 44.76
CA THR A 3 -30.40 -5.39 43.37
C THR A 3 -29.07 -4.64 43.25
N ASN A 4 -28.25 -5.13 42.31
CA ASN A 4 -27.14 -4.41 41.69
C ASN A 4 -27.72 -3.31 40.79
N GLU A 5 -27.18 -2.10 40.86
CA GLU A 5 -27.39 -1.05 39.86
C GLU A 5 -26.04 -0.68 39.24
N ASP A 6 -25.82 -1.30 38.07
CA ASP A 6 -25.13 -0.76 36.90
C ASP A 6 -23.73 -0.12 37.11
N GLU A 7 -22.72 -1.00 37.20
CA GLU A 7 -21.44 -0.73 36.55
C GLU A 7 -21.70 -0.51 35.06
N LYS A 8 -21.74 0.77 34.66
CA LYS A 8 -21.68 1.17 33.26
C LYS A 8 -20.33 0.72 32.70
N SER A 9 -20.34 -0.47 32.10
CA SER A 9 -19.27 -1.00 31.25
C SER A 9 -18.81 0.09 30.29
N PRO A 10 -17.50 0.40 30.19
CA PRO A 10 -17.02 1.25 29.12
C PRO A 10 -17.34 0.57 27.79
N SER A 11 -17.95 1.35 26.89
CA SER A 11 -18.21 0.99 25.49
C SER A 11 -16.93 0.45 24.84
N PRO A 12 -16.98 -0.57 23.96
CA PRO A 12 -15.78 -1.12 23.36
C PRO A 12 -15.09 -0.02 22.53
N VAL A 13 -13.85 0.28 22.87
CA VAL A 13 -12.93 0.99 21.99
C VAL A 13 -12.94 0.22 20.66
N GLN A 14 -13.55 0.82 19.64
CA GLN A 14 -13.66 0.24 18.30
C GLN A 14 -12.27 -0.23 17.86
N GLN A 15 -12.16 -1.53 17.56
CA GLN A 15 -10.89 -2.17 17.23
C GLN A 15 -10.28 -1.54 15.97
N ASP A 16 -9.24 -0.74 16.16
CA ASP A 16 -8.44 -0.07 15.14
C ASP A 16 -7.36 -0.98 14.52
N SER A 17 -7.56 -2.31 14.60
CA SER A 17 -6.60 -3.31 14.12
C SER A 17 -7.09 -3.96 12.83
N PRO A 18 -6.21 -4.22 11.84
CA PRO A 18 -6.60 -5.00 10.68
C PRO A 18 -7.15 -6.38 11.03
N ASP A 19 -8.04 -6.92 10.19
CA ASP A 19 -8.64 -8.25 10.36
C ASP A 19 -7.67 -9.35 9.86
N PRO A 20 -7.07 -10.16 10.74
CA PRO A 20 -6.07 -11.15 10.35
C PRO A 20 -6.63 -12.25 9.43
N ASN A 21 -7.96 -12.49 9.42
CA ASN A 21 -8.57 -13.49 8.54
C ASN A 21 -8.67 -13.02 7.07
N LYS A 22 -8.39 -11.75 6.82
CA LYS A 22 -8.43 -11.11 5.49
C LYS A 22 -7.05 -10.64 5.05
N GLU A 23 -6.04 -10.94 5.83
CA GLU A 23 -4.66 -10.65 5.50
C GLU A 23 -4.18 -11.60 4.39
N ILE A 24 -3.28 -11.09 3.56
CA ILE A 24 -2.57 -11.86 2.54
C ILE A 24 -1.15 -12.00 3.09
N LEU A 25 -0.59 -13.20 3.04
CA LEU A 25 0.77 -13.42 3.48
C LEU A 25 1.73 -12.60 2.60
N VAL A 26 2.49 -11.73 3.24
CA VAL A 26 3.56 -10.94 2.61
C VAL A 26 4.85 -11.24 3.33
N THR A 27 5.85 -11.70 2.59
CA THR A 27 7.21 -11.99 3.05
C THR A 27 8.21 -11.10 2.31
N GLU A 28 9.46 -11.10 2.74
CA GLU A 28 10.54 -10.36 2.06
C GLU A 28 10.71 -10.78 0.58
N ASP A 29 10.47 -12.06 0.28
CA ASP A 29 10.53 -12.63 -1.08
C ASP A 29 9.39 -12.12 -2.01
N THR A 30 8.37 -11.46 -1.46
CA THR A 30 7.31 -10.82 -2.25
C THR A 30 7.87 -9.68 -3.11
N PHE A 31 8.92 -9.00 -2.64
CA PHE A 31 9.40 -7.76 -3.25
C PHE A 31 10.51 -8.05 -4.25
N VAL A 32 10.14 -8.05 -5.52
CA VAL A 32 11.06 -8.27 -6.64
C VAL A 32 11.59 -6.97 -7.22
N CYS A 33 12.66 -7.07 -8.01
CA CYS A 33 13.13 -6.02 -8.91
C CYS A 33 11.97 -5.40 -9.73
N LEU A 34 11.94 -4.07 -9.84
CA LEU A 34 10.89 -3.34 -10.57
C LEU A 34 10.80 -3.74 -12.05
N GLU A 35 11.91 -4.09 -12.70
CA GLU A 35 11.89 -4.55 -14.11
C GLU A 35 11.17 -5.90 -14.32
N LYS A 36 10.94 -6.66 -13.24
CA LYS A 36 10.14 -7.90 -13.27
C LYS A 36 8.65 -7.66 -13.07
N MET A 37 8.24 -6.42 -12.78
CA MET A 37 6.85 -6.03 -12.58
C MET A 37 6.24 -5.41 -13.85
N HIS A 38 4.91 -5.29 -13.90
CA HIS A 38 4.24 -4.68 -15.04
C HIS A 38 4.26 -3.14 -14.93
N PRO A 39 4.83 -2.40 -15.88
CA PRO A 39 4.86 -0.94 -15.82
C PRO A 39 3.49 -0.32 -16.16
N VAL A 40 3.06 0.66 -15.37
CA VAL A 40 1.86 1.47 -15.62
C VAL A 40 2.22 2.93 -15.44
N ARG A 41 2.26 3.70 -16.54
CA ARG A 41 2.36 5.18 -16.55
C ARG A 41 3.35 5.80 -15.52
N GLY A 42 4.49 5.16 -15.29
CA GLY A 42 5.54 5.67 -14.38
C GLY A 42 5.61 5.01 -13.01
N PHE A 43 4.71 4.08 -12.68
CA PHE A 43 4.83 3.15 -11.55
C PHE A 43 4.76 1.70 -12.05
N PHE A 44 4.84 0.73 -11.13
CA PHE A 44 4.86 -0.69 -11.43
C PHE A 44 3.82 -1.43 -10.60
N VAL A 45 3.21 -2.47 -11.20
CA VAL A 45 2.22 -3.32 -10.56
C VAL A 45 2.54 -4.80 -10.64
N GLY A 46 2.10 -5.52 -9.62
CA GLY A 46 2.14 -6.98 -9.51
C GLY A 46 0.85 -7.50 -8.87
N ASN A 47 0.72 -8.82 -8.72
CA ASN A 47 -0.37 -9.40 -7.93
C ASN A 47 0.05 -10.73 -7.26
N LEU A 48 -0.21 -10.87 -5.95
CA LEU A 48 0.11 -12.05 -5.14
C LEU A 48 -0.83 -13.25 -5.30
N LEU A 49 -1.96 -13.07 -5.98
CA LEU A 49 -3.04 -14.06 -6.11
C LEU A 49 -3.27 -14.45 -7.58
N ASP A 50 -2.25 -14.33 -8.43
CA ASP A 50 -2.28 -14.65 -9.86
C ASP A 50 -3.34 -13.84 -10.65
N LYS A 51 -3.63 -12.61 -10.22
CA LYS A 51 -4.59 -11.69 -10.85
C LYS A 51 -3.93 -10.42 -11.40
N LEU A 52 -2.78 -10.58 -12.05
CA LEU A 52 -2.05 -9.44 -12.62
C LEU A 52 -2.89 -8.66 -13.62
N ASP A 53 -3.60 -9.35 -14.53
CA ASP A 53 -4.42 -8.69 -15.56
C ASP A 53 -5.53 -7.83 -14.94
N ASP A 54 -6.16 -8.28 -13.85
CA ASP A 54 -7.17 -7.50 -13.12
C ASP A 54 -6.54 -6.25 -12.47
N THR A 55 -5.34 -6.39 -11.89
CA THR A 55 -4.59 -5.25 -11.32
C THR A 55 -4.23 -4.23 -12.40
N VAL A 56 -3.75 -4.68 -13.56
CA VAL A 56 -3.43 -3.81 -14.71
C VAL A 56 -4.70 -3.14 -15.24
N ALA A 57 -5.80 -3.89 -15.37
CA ALA A 57 -7.07 -3.36 -15.83
C ALA A 57 -7.61 -2.26 -14.90
N ALA A 58 -7.53 -2.45 -13.58
CA ALA A 58 -7.89 -1.42 -12.59
C ALA A 58 -6.98 -0.19 -12.71
N ALA A 59 -5.66 -0.41 -12.83
CA ALA A 59 -4.69 0.66 -12.97
C ALA A 59 -4.85 1.47 -14.27
N MET A 60 -5.45 0.91 -15.31
CA MET A 60 -5.67 1.57 -16.60
C MET A 60 -7.05 2.21 -16.76
N GLN A 61 -7.95 2.12 -15.76
CA GLN A 61 -9.29 2.70 -15.84
C GLN A 61 -9.23 4.25 -15.82
N PRO A 62 -9.77 4.94 -16.85
CA PRO A 62 -9.73 6.40 -16.93
C PRO A 62 -10.50 7.12 -15.82
N GLU A 63 -11.53 6.48 -15.27
CA GLU A 63 -12.36 7.02 -14.18
C GLU A 63 -11.96 6.48 -12.80
N GLY A 64 -10.90 5.65 -12.75
CA GLY A 64 -10.48 4.94 -11.55
C GLY A 64 -11.28 3.66 -11.29
N ALA A 65 -10.69 2.75 -10.53
CA ALA A 65 -11.31 1.49 -10.16
C ALA A 65 -10.73 0.97 -8.84
N PRO A 66 -11.50 0.15 -8.10
CA PRO A 66 -10.96 -0.60 -6.98
C PRO A 66 -9.95 -1.63 -7.49
N TYR A 67 -8.79 -1.70 -6.83
CA TYR A 67 -7.79 -2.70 -7.11
C TYR A 67 -8.18 -4.05 -6.49
N PRO A 68 -7.96 -5.18 -7.18
CA PRO A 68 -8.27 -6.49 -6.63
C PRO A 68 -7.32 -6.84 -5.46
N PRO A 69 -7.75 -7.70 -4.53
CA PRO A 69 -6.85 -8.28 -3.54
C PRO A 69 -5.60 -8.90 -4.19
N GLY A 70 -4.48 -8.80 -3.49
CA GLY A 70 -3.16 -9.23 -3.96
C GLY A 70 -2.41 -8.18 -4.76
N SER A 71 -3.06 -7.07 -5.18
CA SER A 71 -2.38 -6.03 -5.95
C SER A 71 -1.17 -5.47 -5.20
N ILE A 72 -0.04 -5.40 -5.90
CA ILE A 72 1.20 -4.74 -5.45
C ILE A 72 1.36 -3.48 -6.29
N VAL A 73 1.65 -2.34 -5.67
CA VAL A 73 1.95 -1.09 -6.38
C VAL A 73 3.24 -0.48 -5.83
N GLN A 74 4.18 -0.17 -6.72
CA GLN A 74 5.45 0.46 -6.41
C GLN A 74 5.77 1.62 -7.34
N LEU A 75 6.12 2.77 -6.77
CA LEU A 75 6.69 3.88 -7.52
C LEU A 75 8.22 3.86 -7.48
N ILE A 76 8.81 3.53 -6.34
CA ILE A 76 10.27 3.46 -6.12
C ILE A 76 10.63 2.14 -5.42
N PRO A 77 11.89 1.68 -5.48
CA PRO A 77 12.27 0.38 -4.92
C PRO A 77 11.99 0.24 -3.41
N THR A 78 12.09 1.33 -2.65
CA THR A 78 12.04 1.33 -1.18
C THR A 78 10.64 1.49 -0.58
N GLU A 79 9.61 1.71 -1.40
CA GLU A 79 8.23 1.91 -0.91
C GLU A 79 7.25 1.08 -1.75
N VAL A 80 6.32 0.41 -1.08
CA VAL A 80 5.32 -0.47 -1.71
C VAL A 80 4.02 -0.43 -0.94
N MET A 81 2.91 -0.61 -1.66
CA MET A 81 1.62 -0.87 -1.06
C MET A 81 1.02 -2.17 -1.60
N ILE A 82 0.35 -2.92 -0.71
CA ILE A 82 -0.30 -4.19 -1.04
C ILE A 82 -1.76 -4.15 -0.63
N LYS A 83 -2.63 -4.62 -1.52
CA LYS A 83 -4.08 -4.69 -1.29
C LYS A 83 -4.45 -6.03 -0.67
N HIS A 84 -4.98 -6.02 0.54
CA HIS A 84 -5.53 -7.20 1.21
C HIS A 84 -6.97 -7.51 0.79
N PHE A 85 -7.58 -8.55 1.37
CA PHE A 85 -8.98 -8.87 1.10
C PHE A 85 -9.91 -7.80 1.68
N LYS A 86 -11.09 -7.68 1.05
CA LYS A 86 -12.07 -6.63 1.36
C LYS A 86 -12.45 -6.60 2.85
N GLY A 87 -12.25 -5.44 3.47
CA GLY A 87 -12.52 -5.20 4.89
C GLY A 87 -11.44 -5.73 5.84
N TRP A 88 -10.22 -5.92 5.35
CA TRP A 88 -9.00 -6.08 6.14
C TRP A 88 -8.70 -4.81 6.94
N SER A 89 -8.81 -3.63 6.31
CA SER A 89 -8.59 -2.34 6.97
C SER A 89 -9.52 -1.26 6.39
N THR A 90 -10.52 -0.86 7.18
CA THR A 90 -11.46 0.19 6.77
C THR A 90 -10.80 1.56 6.58
N LYS A 91 -9.72 1.84 7.32
CA LYS A 91 -9.02 3.15 7.29
C LYS A 91 -8.17 3.36 6.05
N THR A 92 -7.69 2.27 5.45
CA THR A 92 -6.78 2.33 4.30
C THR A 92 -7.40 1.72 3.06
N ASN A 93 -8.71 1.47 3.08
CA ASN A 93 -9.41 0.70 2.05
C ASN A 93 -8.63 -0.58 1.70
N ASP A 94 -8.26 -1.35 2.73
CA ASP A 94 -7.52 -2.61 2.60
C ASP A 94 -6.08 -2.53 2.10
N TRP A 95 -5.51 -1.33 1.93
CA TRP A 95 -4.10 -1.16 1.60
C TRP A 95 -3.20 -1.24 2.84
N GLU A 96 -2.15 -2.05 2.75
CA GLU A 96 -0.99 -2.01 3.64
C GLU A 96 0.16 -1.26 2.95
N PHE A 97 0.93 -0.49 3.72
CA PHE A 97 2.09 0.27 3.26
C PHE A 97 3.35 -0.31 3.86
N PHE A 98 4.44 -0.31 3.09
CA PHE A 98 5.74 -0.82 3.52
C PHE A 98 6.86 0.15 3.14
N GLU A 99 7.84 0.26 4.01
CA GLU A 99 9.18 0.75 3.67
C GLU A 99 10.14 -0.44 3.65
N LEU A 100 10.95 -0.51 2.60
CA LEU A 100 11.92 -1.57 2.37
C LEU A 100 13.34 -1.02 2.45
N ASP A 101 14.23 -1.81 3.05
CA ASP A 101 15.64 -1.76 2.71
C ASP A 101 15.87 -2.67 1.50
N VAL A 102 16.54 -2.18 0.46
CA VAL A 102 16.81 -2.93 -0.78
C VAL A 102 18.32 -3.03 -1.04
N SER A 103 18.77 -4.21 -1.45
CA SER A 103 20.14 -4.50 -1.90
C SER A 103 20.11 -5.48 -3.06
N ASP A 104 21.28 -5.84 -3.59
CA ASP A 104 21.45 -6.90 -4.58
C ASP A 104 21.07 -8.29 -4.03
N GLU A 105 21.12 -8.50 -2.71
CA GLU A 105 20.64 -9.76 -2.11
C GLU A 105 19.11 -9.83 -1.95
N GLY A 106 18.38 -8.74 -2.17
CA GLY A 106 16.91 -8.72 -2.11
C GLY A 106 16.33 -7.54 -1.33
N SER A 107 15.26 -7.80 -0.58
CA SER A 107 14.53 -6.81 0.20
C SER A 107 14.42 -7.21 1.66
N LYS A 108 14.39 -6.23 2.56
CA LYS A 108 14.02 -6.40 3.96
C LYS A 108 12.88 -5.47 4.33
N ILE A 109 11.92 -5.97 5.09
CA ILE A 109 10.82 -5.14 5.58
C ILE A 109 11.35 -4.31 6.75
N LYS A 110 11.50 -3.01 6.54
CA LYS A 110 11.90 -2.09 7.60
C LYS A 110 10.71 -1.69 8.46
N VAL A 111 9.61 -1.30 7.81
CA VAL A 111 8.33 -1.06 8.47
C VAL A 111 7.18 -1.51 7.56
N ARG A 112 6.07 -1.95 8.16
CA ARG A 112 4.82 -2.23 7.44
C ARG A 112 3.58 -1.92 8.29
N GLY A 113 2.43 -1.79 7.67
CA GLY A 113 1.15 -1.58 8.34
C GLY A 113 0.27 -0.50 7.70
N THR A 114 -0.66 0.05 8.51
CA THR A 114 -1.70 0.98 8.04
C THR A 114 -1.43 2.42 8.46
N THR A 115 -2.19 2.97 9.41
CA THR A 115 -2.20 4.40 9.73
C THR A 115 -1.03 4.87 10.60
N ARG A 116 -0.28 3.93 11.17
CA ARG A 116 0.82 4.21 12.10
C ARG A 116 2.19 4.13 11.44
N VAL A 117 2.25 3.73 10.17
CA VAL A 117 3.50 3.61 9.42
C VAL A 117 3.96 5.00 8.96
N LYS A 118 5.20 5.33 9.29
CA LYS A 118 5.91 6.51 8.80
C LYS A 118 7.15 6.03 8.04
N ASN A 119 7.46 6.65 6.91
CA ASN A 119 8.71 6.40 6.21
C ASN A 119 9.89 7.04 6.95
N LYS A 120 11.13 6.75 6.53
CA LYS A 120 12.38 7.30 7.12
C LYS A 120 12.45 8.82 7.24
N PHE A 121 11.64 9.56 6.49
CA PHE A 121 11.57 11.02 6.54
C PHE A 121 10.50 11.52 7.53
N GLY A 122 9.85 10.62 8.28
CA GLY A 122 8.76 10.94 9.21
C GLY A 122 7.42 11.20 8.52
N GLY A 123 7.35 11.06 7.19
CA GLY A 123 6.14 11.20 6.39
C GLY A 123 5.25 9.97 6.53
N SER A 124 3.94 10.17 6.67
CA SER A 124 3.00 9.06 6.75
C SER A 124 2.56 8.66 5.33
N CYS A 125 2.77 7.39 4.98
CA CYS A 125 2.35 6.83 3.69
C CYS A 125 0.83 7.01 3.51
N VAL A 126 0.04 6.64 4.52
CA VAL A 126 -1.42 6.82 4.46
C VAL A 126 -1.81 8.30 4.33
N ALA A 127 -1.08 9.24 4.94
CA ALA A 127 -1.48 10.64 4.93
C ALA A 127 -1.37 11.29 3.54
N CYS A 128 -0.47 10.78 2.70
CA CYS A 128 -0.36 11.16 1.30
C CYS A 128 -1.46 10.48 0.48
N HIS A 129 -1.58 9.16 0.59
CA HIS A 129 -2.49 8.36 -0.23
C HIS A 129 -3.98 8.58 0.06
N GLN A 130 -4.37 8.91 1.29
CA GLN A 130 -5.76 9.20 1.66
C GLN A 130 -6.32 10.48 1.01
N LYS A 131 -5.45 11.32 0.41
CA LYS A 131 -5.87 12.53 -0.31
C LYS A 131 -6.38 12.23 -1.71
N ALA A 132 -6.07 11.06 -2.25
CA ALA A 132 -6.60 10.62 -3.54
C ALA A 132 -8.14 10.64 -3.47
N LYS A 133 -8.79 11.17 -4.52
CA LYS A 133 -10.25 11.14 -4.60
C LYS A 133 -10.74 9.67 -4.54
N PRO A 134 -11.92 9.41 -3.96
CA PRO A 134 -12.35 8.05 -3.64
C PRO A 134 -12.31 7.04 -4.80
N GLN A 135 -12.56 7.48 -6.04
CA GLN A 135 -12.53 6.62 -7.22
C GLN A 135 -11.16 6.04 -7.54
N TRP A 136 -10.09 6.65 -7.05
CA TRP A 136 -8.71 6.25 -7.33
C TRP A 136 -8.16 5.22 -6.34
N ASP A 137 -8.97 4.78 -5.37
CA ASP A 137 -8.61 3.70 -4.46
C ASP A 137 -7.22 3.88 -3.80
N PHE A 138 -6.98 5.04 -3.19
CA PHE A 138 -5.70 5.41 -2.57
C PHE A 138 -4.51 5.52 -3.56
N ILE A 139 -4.69 5.31 -4.86
CA ILE A 139 -3.65 5.54 -5.86
C ILE A 139 -3.49 7.04 -6.12
N CYS A 140 -2.28 7.52 -5.88
CA CYS A 140 -1.96 8.93 -5.75
C CYS A 140 -1.09 9.39 -6.94
N GLU A 141 -1.68 9.45 -8.13
CA GLU A 141 -1.06 9.98 -9.36
C GLU A 141 -1.39 11.47 -9.57
N GLU A 142 -0.78 12.08 -10.59
CA GLU A 142 -1.11 13.43 -11.03
C GLU A 142 -2.61 13.54 -11.40
N GLY A 143 -3.28 14.60 -10.92
CA GLY A 143 -4.70 14.80 -11.16
C GLY A 143 -5.65 13.97 -10.27
N HIS A 144 -5.12 13.05 -9.45
CA HIS A 144 -5.94 12.23 -8.54
C HIS A 144 -6.39 12.97 -7.28
N GLY A 145 -5.99 14.24 -7.10
CA GLY A 145 -6.34 15.07 -5.94
C GLY A 145 -5.29 15.08 -4.83
N CYS A 146 -4.17 14.39 -5.04
CA CYS A 146 -3.02 14.40 -4.16
C CYS A 146 -2.14 15.64 -4.32
N ASP A 147 -1.33 15.90 -3.28
CA ASP A 147 -0.23 16.85 -3.40
C ASP A 147 0.89 16.29 -4.30
N PRO A 148 1.62 17.13 -5.04
CA PRO A 148 2.82 16.71 -5.75
C PRO A 148 3.86 16.08 -4.81
N LEU A 149 4.59 15.09 -5.32
CA LEU A 149 5.69 14.48 -4.59
C LEU A 149 6.81 15.50 -4.36
N PRO A 150 7.48 15.49 -3.18
CA PRO A 150 8.62 16.37 -2.90
C PRO A 150 9.92 15.91 -3.57
N ILE A 151 9.82 15.04 -4.59
CA ILE A 151 10.92 14.50 -5.38
C ILE A 151 10.60 14.66 -6.87
N PRO A 152 11.55 15.13 -7.69
CA PRO A 152 11.31 15.35 -9.11
C PRO A 152 11.30 14.02 -9.90
N ASP A 153 10.53 13.98 -10.98
CA ASP A 153 10.35 12.79 -11.84
C ASP A 153 11.66 12.18 -12.34
N PHE A 154 12.66 12.99 -12.67
CA PHE A 154 13.93 12.46 -13.15
C PHE A 154 14.65 11.63 -12.08
N LEU A 155 14.48 11.98 -10.79
CA LEU A 155 15.05 11.24 -9.68
C LEU A 155 14.27 9.95 -9.45
N ILE A 156 12.94 9.99 -9.53
CA ILE A 156 12.07 8.78 -9.50
C ILE A 156 12.53 7.80 -10.58
N ARG A 157 12.63 8.25 -11.83
CA ARG A 157 13.10 7.41 -12.95
C ARG A 157 14.54 6.95 -12.80
N SER A 158 15.38 7.73 -12.11
CA SER A 158 16.75 7.32 -11.80
C SER A 158 16.77 6.15 -10.82
N VAL A 159 16.04 6.24 -9.70
CA VAL A 159 16.01 5.15 -8.70
C VAL A 159 15.28 3.91 -9.22
N GLN A 160 14.28 4.07 -10.09
CA GLN A 160 13.61 2.93 -10.74
C GLN A 160 14.57 2.13 -11.62
N ARG A 161 15.40 2.81 -12.42
CA ARG A 161 16.40 2.17 -13.32
C ARG A 161 17.61 1.61 -12.60
N ASN A 162 17.82 2.00 -11.35
CA ASN A 162 18.94 1.55 -10.52
C ASN A 162 18.42 0.79 -9.30
N ASP A 163 17.32 0.05 -9.44
CA ASP A 163 16.85 -0.85 -8.40
C ASP A 163 17.93 -1.92 -8.14
N PRO A 164 18.53 -1.97 -6.94
CA PRO A 164 19.66 -2.86 -6.66
C PRO A 164 19.36 -4.34 -6.88
N ARG A 165 18.08 -4.72 -6.82
CA ARG A 165 17.61 -6.11 -6.96
C ARG A 165 17.58 -6.61 -8.41
N CYS A 166 17.85 -5.73 -9.38
CA CYS A 166 17.81 -6.05 -10.81
C CYS A 166 19.16 -6.56 -11.36
N ASN A 167 20.16 -6.71 -10.50
CA ASN A 167 21.52 -7.15 -10.87
C ASN A 167 21.70 -8.67 -10.81
#